data_AF-A0A6H9RYR5-F1
#
_entry.id   AF-A0A6H9RYR5-F1
#
_cell.length_a   1.000
_cell.length_b   1.000
_cell.length_c   1.000
_cell.angle_alpha   90.00
_cell.angle_beta   90.00
_cell.angle_gamma   90.00
#
_symmetry.space_group_name_H-M   'P 1'
#
loop_
_entity.id
_entity.type
_entity.pdbx_description
1 polymer ?
#
loop_
_entity_poly.entity_id
_entity_poly.type
_entity_poly.pdbx_seq_one_letter_code
_entity_poly.pdbx_strand_id
1 'polypeptide(L)'
;EELEEKIMRRMTQLGFASEENGVYRFLPPMHRFLDVCLSVQQDRDLAASLHSVLPLPVPVLIDEDSDEKLLQTDDPLDLSEFEGESEEDALARAIAEEQETDA
;
A
#
# COMPACT_ATOMS: atom_id res chain seq x y z
N GLU A 1 15.73 9.10 -15.18
CA GLU A 1 16.71 8.54 -16.13
C GLU A 1 17.22 7.15 -15.73
N GLU A 2 18.08 6.97 -14.71
CA GLU A 2 18.65 5.62 -14.45
C GLU A 2 17.60 4.55 -14.04
N LEU A 3 16.60 4.93 -13.24
CA LEU A 3 15.53 4.01 -12.83
C LEU A 3 14.65 3.60 -14.00
N GLU A 4 14.26 4.55 -14.85
CA GLU A 4 13.42 4.29 -16.02
C GLU A 4 14.12 3.35 -16.98
N GLU A 5 15.41 3.57 -17.24
CA GLU A 5 16.21 2.68 -18.09
C GLU A 5 16.30 1.26 -17.51
N LYS A 6 16.50 1.13 -16.18
CA LYS A 6 16.46 -0.16 -15.48
C LYS A 6 15.10 -0.85 -15.63
N ILE A 7 14.00 -0.11 -15.50
CA ILE A 7 12.64 -0.63 -15.67
C ILE A 7 12.44 -1.09 -17.10
N MET A 8 12.78 -0.29 -18.11
CA MET A 8 12.59 -0.63 -19.52
C MET A 8 13.44 -1.85 -19.94
N ARG A 9 14.67 -1.95 -19.42
CA ARG A 9 15.51 -3.13 -19.58
C ARG A 9 14.86 -4.37 -18.96
N ARG A 10 14.32 -4.25 -17.75
CA ARG A 10 13.64 -5.36 -17.07
C ARG A 10 12.35 -5.78 -17.79
N MET A 11 11.56 -4.82 -18.27
CA MET A 11 10.35 -5.07 -19.04
C MET A 11 10.65 -5.83 -20.34
N THR A 12 11.77 -5.51 -20.99
CA THR A 12 12.24 -6.24 -22.17
C THR A 12 12.65 -7.67 -21.82
N GLN A 13 13.41 -7.86 -20.74
CA GLN A 13 13.82 -9.19 -20.24
C GLN A 13 12.62 -10.09 -19.88
N LEU A 14 11.57 -9.50 -19.33
CA LEU A 14 10.35 -10.22 -18.93
C LEU A 14 9.37 -10.44 -20.10
N GLY A 15 9.67 -9.96 -21.31
CA GLY A 15 8.81 -10.13 -22.48
C GLY A 15 7.56 -9.24 -22.49
N PHE A 16 7.55 -8.18 -21.68
CA PHE A 16 6.47 -7.19 -21.68
C PHE A 16 6.67 -6.10 -22.74
N ALA A 17 7.91 -5.86 -23.14
CA ALA A 17 8.26 -4.89 -24.17
C ALA A 17 9.31 -5.46 -25.14
N SER A 18 9.35 -4.93 -26.35
CA SER A 18 10.44 -5.09 -27.30
C SER A 18 11.09 -3.75 -27.55
N GLU A 19 12.42 -3.71 -27.57
CA GLU A 19 13.18 -2.52 -27.95
C GLU A 19 13.70 -2.67 -29.38
N GLU A 20 13.42 -1.69 -30.24
CA GLU A 20 13.92 -1.64 -31.61
C GLU A 20 14.36 -0.20 -31.92
N ASN A 21 15.65 0.00 -32.20
CA ASN A 21 16.27 1.31 -32.47
C ASN A 21 15.99 2.37 -31.38
N GLY A 22 16.03 1.99 -30.09
CA GLY A 22 15.74 2.91 -28.98
C GLY A 22 14.25 3.23 -28.79
N VAL A 23 13.36 2.59 -29.55
CA VAL A 23 11.91 2.70 -29.36
C VAL A 23 11.41 1.45 -28.66
N TYR A 24 10.70 1.63 -27.54
CA TYR A 24 10.05 0.55 -26.82
C TYR A 24 8.62 0.35 -27.31
N ARG A 25 8.28 -0.88 -27.70
CA ARG A 25 6.93 -1.30 -28.04
C ARG A 25 6.43 -2.29 -27.00
N PHE A 26 5.26 -2.04 -26.43
CA PHE A 26 4.61 -2.99 -25.52
C PHE A 26 4.07 -4.20 -26.28
N LEU A 27 4.30 -5.37 -25.69
CA LEU A 27 3.89 -6.66 -26.21
C LEU A 27 2.52 -7.06 -25.60
N PRO A 28 1.83 -8.07 -26.15
CA PRO A 28 0.53 -8.51 -25.65
C PRO A 28 0.45 -8.75 -24.13
N PRO A 29 1.49 -9.28 -23.43
CA PRO A 29 1.46 -9.44 -21.97
C PRO A 29 1.27 -8.12 -21.21
N MET A 30 1.81 -7.00 -21.70
CA MET A 30 1.65 -5.69 -21.05
C MET A 30 0.21 -5.20 -21.14
N HIS A 31 -0.44 -5.36 -22.29
CA HIS A 31 -1.84 -4.99 -22.44
C HIS A 31 -2.73 -5.80 -21.49
N ARG A 32 -2.49 -7.11 -21.36
CA ARG A 32 -3.22 -7.96 -20.41
C ARG A 32 -3.02 -7.53 -18.95
N PHE A 33 -1.80 -7.17 -18.59
CA PHE A 33 -1.50 -6.67 -17.26
C PHE A 33 -2.25 -5.35 -16.99
N LEU A 34 -2.23 -4.43 -17.95
CA LEU A 34 -2.93 -3.14 -17.83
C LEU A 34 -4.44 -3.31 -17.75
N ASP A 35 -5.04 -4.25 -18.50
CA ASP A 35 -6.47 -4.57 -18.41
C ASP A 35 -6.87 -4.95 -16.97
N VAL A 36 -6.04 -5.77 -16.30
CA VAL A 36 -6.29 -6.16 -14.90
C VAL A 36 -6.16 -4.97 -13.96
N CYS A 37 -5.10 -4.17 -14.10
CA CYS A 37 -4.91 -2.98 -13.27
C CYS A 37 -6.08 -1.99 -13.41
N LEU A 38 -6.54 -1.76 -14.65
CA LEU A 38 -7.66 -0.88 -14.93
C LEU A 38 -8.97 -1.44 -14.39
N SER A 39 -9.20 -2.75 -14.46
CA SER A 39 -10.37 -3.39 -13.86
C SER A 39 -10.40 -3.20 -12.34
N VAL A 40 -9.27 -3.42 -11.65
CA VAL A 40 -9.19 -3.22 -10.18
C VAL A 40 -9.40 -1.75 -9.81
N GLN A 41 -8.88 -0.81 -10.61
CA GLN A 41 -9.13 0.62 -10.42
C GLN A 41 -10.61 0.96 -10.58
N GLN A 42 -11.28 0.42 -11.61
CA GLN A 42 -12.71 0.61 -11.82
C GLN A 42 -13.55 0.08 -10.64
N ASP A 43 -13.22 -1.10 -10.11
CA ASP A 43 -13.93 -1.68 -8.97
C ASP A 43 -13.77 -0.81 -7.71
N ARG A 44 -12.56 -0.32 -7.45
CA ARG A 44 -12.29 0.62 -6.34
C ARG A 44 -13.04 1.93 -6.52
N ASP A 45 -13.02 2.51 -7.71
CA ASP A 45 -13.70 3.78 -8.00
C ASP A 45 -15.22 3.64 -7.90
N LEU A 46 -15.77 2.51 -8.35
CA LEU A 46 -17.18 2.18 -8.21
C LEU A 46 -17.56 2.01 -6.74
N ALA A 47 -16.77 1.26 -5.96
CA ALA A 47 -16.99 1.10 -4.52
C ALA A 47 -16.94 2.45 -3.80
N ALA A 48 -15.96 3.30 -4.14
CA ALA A 48 -15.89 4.66 -3.63
C ALA A 48 -17.14 5.47 -4.02
N SER A 49 -17.60 5.40 -5.26
CA SER A 49 -18.82 6.10 -5.70
C SER A 49 -20.10 5.60 -5.02
N LEU A 50 -20.22 4.30 -4.74
CA LEU A 50 -21.39 3.70 -4.10
C LEU A 50 -21.41 3.91 -2.57
N HIS A 51 -20.24 3.88 -1.94
CA HIS A 51 -20.09 4.03 -0.48
C HIS A 51 -19.86 5.49 -0.04
N SER A 52 -19.67 6.45 -0.96
CA SER A 52 -19.48 7.88 -0.66
C SER A 52 -20.77 8.70 -0.55
N VAL A 53 -21.87 8.12 -0.06
CA VAL A 53 -23.09 8.86 0.36
C VAL A 53 -23.14 9.00 1.89
N LEU A 54 -22.04 8.77 2.59
CA LEU A 54 -21.92 9.22 3.97
C LEU A 54 -21.16 10.54 3.96
N PRO A 55 -21.77 11.65 4.43
CA PRO A 55 -21.01 12.88 4.62
C PRO A 55 -19.83 12.51 5.51
N LEU A 56 -18.62 12.80 5.04
CA LEU A 56 -17.43 12.64 5.86
C LEU A 56 -17.70 13.38 7.17
N PRO A 57 -17.52 12.75 8.34
CA PRO A 57 -17.70 13.43 9.61
C PRO A 57 -16.80 14.66 9.58
N VAL A 58 -17.41 15.84 9.73
CA VAL A 58 -16.69 17.11 9.71
C VAL A 58 -15.68 17.06 10.86
N PRO A 59 -14.38 17.24 10.59
CA PRO A 59 -13.37 17.26 11.65
C PRO A 59 -13.74 18.31 12.69
N VAL A 60 -13.88 17.89 13.95
CA VAL A 60 -14.07 18.80 15.07
C VAL A 60 -12.67 19.31 15.43
N LEU A 61 -12.48 20.63 15.35
CA LEU A 61 -11.24 21.26 15.81
C LEU A 61 -11.13 21.02 17.32
N ILE A 62 -10.12 20.28 17.71
CA ILE A 62 -9.76 20.05 19.11
C ILE A 62 -8.98 21.30 19.56
N ASP A 63 -9.35 21.88 20.70
CA ASP A 63 -8.63 23.03 21.26
C ASP A 63 -7.22 22.60 21.69
N GLU A 64 -6.22 23.48 21.58
CA GLU A 64 -4.81 23.15 21.87
C GLU A 64 -4.57 22.69 23.33
N ASP A 65 -5.50 22.99 24.23
CA ASP A 65 -5.50 22.58 25.65
C ASP A 65 -6.25 21.26 25.93
N SER A 66 -6.70 20.56 24.88
CA SER A 66 -7.46 19.31 25.04
C SER A 66 -6.57 18.12 25.38
N ASP A 67 -7.18 17.13 26.03
CA ASP A 67 -6.51 15.91 26.52
C ASP A 67 -5.68 15.23 25.42
N GLU A 68 -4.40 14.97 25.68
CA GLU A 68 -3.42 14.35 24.75
C GLU A 68 -3.92 12.98 24.22
N LYS A 69 -4.80 12.34 24.98
CA LYS A 69 -5.52 11.12 24.63
C LYS A 69 -6.45 11.24 23.41
N LEU A 70 -6.91 12.45 23.08
CA LEU A 70 -7.72 12.73 21.89
C LEU A 70 -6.89 12.86 20.61
N LEU A 71 -5.56 12.98 20.73
CA LEU A 71 -4.62 12.96 19.60
C LEU A 71 -4.19 11.54 19.21
N GLN A 72 -4.56 10.55 20.02
CA GLN A 72 -4.34 9.14 19.70
C GLN A 72 -5.40 8.69 18.68
N THR A 73 -4.95 8.34 17.48
CA THR A 73 -5.79 7.75 16.44
C THR A 73 -5.56 6.25 16.38
N ASP A 74 -6.61 5.47 16.14
CA ASP A 74 -6.51 4.04 15.77
C ASP A 74 -5.94 3.89 14.34
N ASP A 75 -4.86 4.60 14.01
CA ASP A 75 -4.20 4.49 12.72
C ASP A 75 -3.46 3.13 12.69
N PRO A 76 -3.81 2.20 11.79
CA PRO A 76 -3.14 0.90 11.69
C PRO A 76 -1.66 1.03 11.28
N LEU A 77 -1.20 2.23 10.92
CA LEU A 77 0.20 2.56 10.64
C LEU A 77 0.85 3.42 11.74
N ASP A 78 0.17 3.64 12.87
CA ASP A 78 0.79 4.27 14.04
C ASP A 78 1.77 3.28 14.69
N LEU A 79 3.06 3.50 14.40
CA LEU A 79 4.14 2.65 14.90
C LEU A 79 4.63 3.10 16.30
N SER A 80 4.00 4.11 16.91
CA SER A 80 4.42 4.63 18.22
C SER A 80 4.32 3.58 19.34
N GLU A 81 3.39 2.63 19.25
CA GLU A 81 3.33 1.46 20.16
C GLU A 81 4.57 0.56 20.07
N PHE A 82 5.26 0.58 18.92
CA PHE A 82 6.45 -0.21 18.62
C PHE A 82 7.76 0.61 18.67
N GLU A 83 7.69 1.93 18.92
CA GLU A 83 8.86 2.81 19.10
C GLU A 83 9.55 2.56 20.45
N GLY A 84 10.33 1.48 20.52
CA GLY A 84 11.06 1.11 21.73
C GLY A 84 11.46 -0.36 21.80
N GLU A 85 10.83 -1.18 20.95
CA GLU A 85 11.15 -2.60 20.81
C GLU A 85 11.93 -2.80 19.52
N SER A 86 13.04 -3.56 19.59
CA SER A 86 13.73 -4.03 18.39
C SER A 86 12.78 -4.93 17.60
N GLU A 87 12.79 -4.85 16.27
CA GLU A 87 12.01 -5.75 15.39
C GLU A 87 12.20 -7.23 15.76
N GLU A 88 13.41 -7.60 16.20
CA GLU A 88 13.76 -8.94 16.69
C GLU A 88 13.01 -9.32 17.98
N ASP A 89 12.86 -8.39 18.94
CA ASP A 89 12.16 -8.61 20.20
C ASP A 89 10.64 -8.72 20.00
N ALA A 90 10.10 -7.90 19.10
CA ALA A 90 8.69 -7.97 18.71
C ALA A 90 8.36 -9.33 18.07
N LEU A 91 9.23 -9.82 17.18
CA LEU A 91 9.07 -11.14 16.56
C LEU A 91 9.18 -12.28 17.58
N ALA A 92 10.13 -12.19 18.51
CA ALA A 92 10.32 -13.19 19.57
C ALA A 92 9.08 -13.32 20.47
N ARG A 93 8.41 -12.19 20.79
CA ARG A 93 7.17 -12.19 21.55
C ARG A 93 6.01 -12.83 20.79
N ALA A 94 5.83 -12.45 19.52
CA ALA A 94 4.73 -12.98 18.70
C ALA A 94 4.80 -14.50 18.57
N ILE A 95 6.01 -15.06 18.42
CA ILE A 95 6.23 -16.51 18.35
C ILE A 95 5.91 -17.21 19.69
N ALA A 96 6.26 -16.58 20.81
CA ALA A 96 6.00 -17.14 22.14
C ALA A 96 4.49 -17.17 22.46
N GLU A 97 3.76 -16.12 22.11
CA GLU A 97 2.31 -16.03 22.30
C GLU A 97 1.57 -17.11 21.49
N GLU A 98 1.98 -17.35 20.23
CA GLU A 98 1.42 -18.42 19.40
C GLU A 98 1.63 -19.81 20.05
N GLN A 99 2.83 -20.07 20.59
CA GLN A 99 3.15 -21.34 21.26
C GLN A 99 2.37 -21.58 22.56
N GLU A 100 2.00 -20.52 23.30
CA GLU A 100 1.16 -20.65 24.50
C GLU A 100 -0.31 -20.90 24.14
N THR A 101 -0.79 -20.36 23.02
CA THR A 101 -2.17 -20.61 22.56
C THR A 101 -2.39 -22.01 21.97
N ASP A 102 -1.34 -22.65 21.46
CA ASP A 102 -1.38 -23.98 20.84
C ASP A 102 -1.10 -25.14 21.84
N ALA A 103 -0.83 -24.83 23.11
CA ALA A 103 -0.56 -25.79 24.19
C ALA A 103 -1.79 -26.12 25.06
#